data_AF-X1R594-F1
#
_entry.id   AF-X1R594-F1
#
_cell.length_a   1.000
_cell.length_b   1.000
_cell.length_c   1.000
_cell.angle_alpha   90.00
_cell.angle_beta   90.00
_cell.angle_gamma   90.00
#
_symmetry.space_group_name_H-M   'P 1'
#
loop_
_entity.id
_entity.type
_entity.pdbx_description
1 polymer ?
#
loop_
_entity_poly.entity_id
_entity_poly.type
_entity_poly.pdbx_seq_one_letter_code
_entity_poly.pdbx_strand_id
1 'polypeptide(L)'
;AQFQLLTQSQTNIVLPSNRAIISSGKIIANGDGGLPSYVSDHFDSLPQMWTNGYLVAVDQIFLGGAASTGFDGDVYCSVTMECTVETMTQAAAMALALSQQ
;
A
#
# COMPACT_ATOMS: atom_id res chain seq x y z
N ALA A 1 11.02 -0.29 8.42
CA ALA A 1 10.04 -1.24 7.84
C ALA A 1 9.13 -0.50 6.86
N GLN A 2 8.54 -1.19 5.90
CA GLN A 2 7.66 -0.60 4.89
C GLN A 2 6.53 -1.56 4.53
N PHE A 3 5.41 -1.01 4.09
CA PHE A 3 4.23 -1.76 3.65
C PHE A 3 3.71 -1.23 2.32
N GLN A 4 3.07 -2.11 1.56
CA GLN A 4 2.41 -1.78 0.31
C GLN A 4 1.10 -2.56 0.18
N LEU A 5 0.07 -1.86 -0.31
CA LEU A 5 -1.18 -2.43 -0.77
C LEU A 5 -1.17 -2.39 -2.29
N LEU A 6 -1.29 -3.55 -2.93
CA LEU A 6 -1.07 -3.73 -4.37
C LEU A 6 -2.25 -4.43 -5.03
N THR A 7 -2.54 -4.08 -6.29
CA THR A 7 -3.52 -4.80 -7.13
C THR A 7 -2.97 -6.09 -7.74
N GLN A 8 -1.65 -6.30 -7.69
CA GLN A 8 -0.96 -7.46 -8.24
C GLN A 8 0.06 -7.99 -7.25
N SER A 9 0.26 -9.30 -7.22
CA SER A 9 1.31 -9.91 -6.41
C SER A 9 2.68 -9.48 -6.93
N GLN A 10 3.58 -9.12 -6.01
CA GLN A 10 4.95 -8.74 -6.30
C GLN A 10 5.90 -9.55 -5.43
N THR A 11 7.10 -9.84 -5.94
CA THR A 11 8.11 -10.61 -5.20
C THR A 11 8.90 -9.77 -4.21
N ASN A 12 8.88 -8.44 -4.35
CA ASN A 12 9.54 -7.49 -3.47
C ASN A 12 8.80 -6.15 -3.52
N ILE A 13 9.22 -5.21 -2.65
CA ILE A 13 8.71 -3.85 -2.62
C ILE A 13 9.07 -3.13 -3.93
N VAL A 14 8.04 -2.57 -4.56
CA VAL A 14 8.13 -1.92 -5.87
C VAL A 14 8.17 -0.40 -5.73
N LEU A 15 8.75 0.27 -6.73
CA LEU A 15 8.83 1.74 -6.76
C LEU A 15 7.43 2.37 -6.94
N PRO A 16 7.19 3.59 -6.41
CA PRO A 16 5.93 4.33 -6.58
C PRO A 16 5.47 4.55 -8.02
N SER A 17 6.36 4.43 -9.00
CA SER A 17 6.01 4.49 -10.43
C SER A 17 5.24 3.26 -10.93
N ASN A 18 5.17 2.19 -10.13
CA ASN A 18 4.42 1.00 -10.48
C ASN A 18 2.91 1.24 -10.25
N ARG A 19 2.13 1.12 -11.33
CA ARG A 19 0.67 1.32 -11.33
C ARG A 19 -0.10 0.31 -10.47
N ALA A 20 0.55 -0.77 -10.04
CA ALA A 20 -0.05 -1.72 -9.13
C ALA A 20 -0.24 -1.17 -7.70
N ILE A 21 0.42 -0.06 -7.33
CA ILE A 21 0.37 0.49 -5.97
C ILE A 21 -0.96 1.22 -5.73
N ILE A 22 -1.70 0.76 -4.74
CA ILE A 22 -2.88 1.43 -4.18
C ILE A 22 -2.43 2.35 -3.05
N SER A 23 -1.66 1.80 -2.11
CA SER A 23 -1.17 2.51 -0.92
C SER A 23 0.22 2.04 -0.56
N SER A 24 1.04 2.94 -0.01
CA SER A 24 2.36 2.58 0.50
C SER A 24 2.81 3.51 1.61
N GLY A 25 3.61 2.97 2.52
CA GLY A 25 4.22 3.76 3.59
C GLY A 25 5.41 3.06 4.19
N LYS A 26 6.20 3.83 4.93
CA LYS A 26 7.41 3.36 5.60
C LYS A 26 7.59 4.01 6.95
N ILE A 27 8.26 3.28 7.82
CA ILE A 27 8.74 3.76 9.11
C ILE A 27 10.24 3.53 9.14
N ILE A 28 10.97 4.59 9.42
CA ILE A 28 12.40 4.59 9.68
C ILE A 28 12.57 4.81 11.18
N ALA A 29 13.27 3.90 11.82
CA ALA A 29 13.65 4.01 13.22
C ALA A 29 15.17 3.86 13.32
N ASN A 30 15.82 4.67 14.15
CA ASN A 30 17.25 4.58 14.43
C ASN A 30 17.48 4.62 15.95
N GLY A 31 18.20 3.62 16.45
CA GLY A 31 18.66 3.53 17.83
C GLY A 31 19.85 2.58 17.93
N ASP A 32 20.70 2.81 18.92
CA ASP A 32 21.91 2.00 19.16
C ASP A 32 21.58 0.81 20.08
N GLY A 33 20.74 -0.11 19.58
CA GLY A 33 20.39 -1.36 20.30
C GLY A 33 19.42 -1.21 21.48
N GLY A 34 18.63 -0.13 21.52
CA GLY A 34 17.59 0.12 22.52
C GLY A 34 16.34 0.79 21.92
N LEU A 35 15.56 1.52 22.73
CA LEU A 35 14.45 2.33 22.21
C LEU A 35 14.95 3.28 21.12
N PRO A 36 14.26 3.40 19.98
CA PRO A 36 14.72 4.23 18.89
C PRO A 36 14.77 5.70 19.30
N SER A 37 15.95 6.30 19.19
CA SER A 37 16.22 7.72 19.45
C SER A 37 15.58 8.64 18.41
N TYR A 38 15.34 8.11 17.21
CA TYR A 38 14.66 8.79 16.12
C TYR A 38 13.68 7.83 15.47
N VAL A 39 12.46 8.30 15.28
CA VAL A 39 11.43 7.61 14.50
C VAL A 39 10.83 8.62 13.53
N SER A 40 10.74 8.24 12.27
CA SER A 40 9.97 8.96 11.26
C SER A 40 9.16 7.97 10.47
N ASP A 41 7.86 8.23 10.40
CA ASP A 41 6.95 7.64 9.45
C ASP A 41 6.80 8.56 8.24
N HIS A 42 6.60 7.95 7.08
CA HIS A 42 6.17 8.65 5.88
C HIS A 42 5.25 7.74 5.08
N PHE A 43 4.16 8.32 4.59
CA PHE A 43 3.21 7.64 3.74
C PHE A 43 3.26 8.28 2.36
N ASP A 44 3.54 7.50 1.33
CA ASP A 44 3.83 8.02 -0.01
C ASP A 44 2.56 8.11 -0.86
N SER A 45 1.66 7.14 -0.70
CA SER A 45 0.35 7.12 -1.38
C SER A 45 -0.68 6.61 -0.40
N LEU A 46 -1.64 7.47 -0.04
CA LEU A 46 -2.74 7.10 0.84
C LEU A 46 -4.05 7.43 0.13
N PRO A 47 -4.93 6.44 -0.10
CA PRO A 47 -6.21 6.65 -0.74
C PRO A 47 -7.09 7.73 -0.08
N GLN A 48 -6.93 7.93 1.22
CA GLN A 48 -7.63 8.95 2.01
C GLN A 48 -7.23 10.40 1.65
N MET A 49 -6.12 10.61 0.94
CA MET A 49 -5.70 11.95 0.52
C MET A 49 -6.48 12.45 -0.71
N TRP A 50 -7.16 11.56 -1.44
CA TRP A 50 -7.97 11.94 -2.58
C TRP A 50 -9.40 12.29 -2.16
N THR A 51 -9.91 13.40 -2.67
CA THR A 51 -11.30 13.80 -2.46
C THR A 51 -12.23 12.79 -3.13
N ASN A 52 -13.13 12.19 -2.34
CA ASN A 52 -14.00 11.05 -2.70
C ASN A 52 -13.28 9.70 -2.85
N GLY A 53 -12.07 9.57 -2.31
CA GLY A 53 -11.33 8.31 -2.29
C GLY A 53 -10.77 7.91 -3.66
N TYR A 54 -10.44 6.62 -3.80
CA TYR A 54 -9.86 6.05 -5.01
C TYR A 54 -10.49 4.72 -5.35
N LEU A 55 -10.93 4.62 -6.61
CA LEU A 55 -11.57 3.43 -7.14
C LEU A 55 -10.50 2.38 -7.50
N VAL A 56 -10.55 1.23 -6.83
CA VAL A 56 -9.74 0.07 -7.17
C VAL A 56 -10.64 -1.00 -7.76
N ALA A 57 -10.55 -1.19 -9.08
CA ALA A 57 -11.40 -2.13 -9.82
C ALA A 57 -10.70 -3.47 -10.07
N VAL A 58 -10.35 -4.18 -8.99
CA VAL A 58 -9.75 -5.52 -9.05
C VAL A 58 -10.51 -6.48 -8.14
N ASP A 59 -10.40 -7.78 -8.44
CA ASP A 59 -10.99 -8.87 -7.68
C ASP A 59 -10.21 -9.19 -6.39
N GLN A 60 -8.90 -8.98 -6.41
CA GLN A 60 -8.00 -9.32 -5.31
C GLN A 60 -7.00 -8.20 -5.05
N ILE A 61 -6.72 -7.97 -3.77
CA ILE A 61 -5.72 -7.00 -3.30
C ILE A 61 -4.70 -7.75 -2.45
N PHE A 62 -3.43 -7.38 -2.58
CA PHE A 62 -2.31 -7.99 -1.88
C PHE A 62 -1.72 -7.01 -0.87
N LEU A 63 -1.63 -7.42 0.40
CA LEU A 63 -0.89 -6.71 1.43
C LEU A 63 0.51 -7.31 1.55
N GLY A 64 1.53 -6.49 1.33
CA GLY A 64 2.93 -6.86 1.46
C GLY A 64 3.66 -5.94 2.43
N GLY A 65 4.70 -6.49 3.08
CA GLY A 65 5.57 -5.72 3.95
C GLY A 65 7.00 -6.22 3.89
N ALA A 66 7.94 -5.32 4.15
CA ALA A 66 9.35 -5.65 4.30
C ALA A 66 9.95 -4.87 5.47
N ALA A 67 10.74 -5.55 6.29
CA ALA A 67 11.47 -4.93 7.39
C ALA A 67 12.97 -5.23 7.25
N SER A 68 13.80 -4.31 7.75
CA SER A 68 15.22 -4.58 7.94
C SER A 68 15.42 -5.47 9.16
N THR A 69 16.57 -6.14 9.26
CA THR A 69 16.95 -6.95 10.43
C THR A 69 17.32 -6.13 11.67
N GLY A 70 17.18 -4.80 11.60
CA GLY A 70 17.51 -3.89 12.71
C GLY A 70 16.37 -3.69 13.71
N PHE A 71 15.20 -4.27 13.46
CA PHE A 71 14.11 -4.31 14.45
C PHE A 71 14.33 -5.52 15.35
N ASP A 72 14.39 -5.28 16.66
CA ASP A 72 14.68 -6.31 17.67
C ASP A 72 13.48 -7.24 17.93
N GLY A 73 12.28 -6.84 17.48
CA GLY A 73 11.04 -7.62 17.59
C GLY A 73 10.28 -7.72 16.28
N ASP A 74 9.23 -8.55 16.31
CA ASP A 74 8.35 -8.77 15.16
C ASP A 74 7.69 -7.46 14.70
N VAL A 75 7.71 -7.24 13.40
CA VAL A 75 7.05 -6.09 12.78
C VAL A 75 5.72 -6.54 12.18
N TYR A 76 4.63 -6.01 12.71
CA TYR A 76 3.28 -6.31 12.27
C TYR A 76 2.74 -5.22 11.35
N CYS A 77 1.99 -5.62 10.32
CA CYS A 77 1.24 -4.72 9.46
C CYS A 77 -0.23 -5.11 9.49
N SER A 78 -1.10 -4.16 9.83
CA SER A 78 -2.54 -4.30 9.83
C SER A 78 -3.16 -3.21 8.95
N VAL A 79 -4.25 -3.54 8.28
CA VAL A 79 -4.99 -2.60 7.43
C VAL A 79 -6.47 -2.69 7.78
N THR A 80 -7.09 -1.52 7.91
CA THR A 80 -8.54 -1.37 8.05
C THR A 80 -9.03 -0.61 6.83
N MET A 81 -10.04 -1.14 6.14
CA MET A 81 -10.56 -0.55 4.91
C MET A 81 -12.05 -0.28 5.05
N GLU A 82 -12.44 0.95 4.72
CA GLU A 82 -13.83 1.30 4.46
C GLU A 82 -14.02 1.27 2.94
N CYS A 83 -14.76 0.29 2.46
CA CYS A 83 -14.99 0.09 1.03
C CYS A 83 -16.49 0.14 0.74
N THR A 84 -16.86 0.84 -0.33
CA THR A 84 -18.19 0.77 -0.93
C THR A 84 -18.07 -0.01 -2.23
N VAL A 85 -18.96 -0.98 -2.43
CA VAL A 85 -18.99 -1.78 -3.65
C VAL A 85 -19.89 -1.08 -4.66
N GLU A 86 -19.36 -0.75 -5.84
CA GLU A 86 -20.14 -0.19 -6.94
C GLU A 86 -20.27 -1.20 -8.08
N THR A 87 -21.50 -1.48 -8.50
CA THR A 87 -21.78 -2.39 -9.61
C THR A 87 -21.40 -1.75 -10.94
N MET A 88 -20.30 -2.21 -11.53
CA MET A 88 -19.84 -1.77 -12.85
C MET A 88 -20.70 -2.35 -13.98
N THR A 89 -21.15 -1.52 -14.92
CA THR A 89 -21.68 -1.99 -16.21
C THR A 89 -20.52 -2.43 -17.12
N GLN A 90 -20.75 -3.38 -18.04
CA GLN A 90 -19.71 -3.91 -18.93
C GLN A 90 -18.92 -2.82 -19.70
N ALA A 91 -19.59 -1.73 -20.09
CA ALA A 91 -18.97 -0.62 -20.80
C ALA A 91 -17.99 0.18 -19.93
N ALA A 92 -18.32 0.40 -18.64
CA ALA A 92 -17.46 1.10 -17.69
C ALA A 92 -16.26 0.25 -17.28
N ALA A 93 -16.46 -1.07 -17.12
CA ALA A 93 -15.37 -2.02 -16.85
C ALA A 93 -14.36 -2.07 -18.01
N MET A 94 -14.83 -2.07 -19.26
CA MET A 94 -13.97 -2.07 -20.45
C MET A 94 -13.18 -0.77 -20.62
N ALA A 95 -13.82 0.39 -20.45
CA ALA A 95 -13.17 1.68 -20.55
C ALA A 95 -12.07 1.85 -19.48
N LEU A 96 -12.32 1.35 -18.26
CA LEU A 96 -11.36 1.40 -17.17
C LEU A 96 -10.25 0.34 -17.29
N ALA A 97 -10.53 -0.84 -17.84
CA ALA A 97 -9.51 -1.84 -18.15
C ALA A 97 -8.51 -1.31 -19.19
N LEU A 98 -8.99 -0.51 -20.15
CA LEU A 98 -8.14 0.12 -21.16
C LEU A 98 -7.31 1.29 -20.60
N SER A 99 -7.82 2.02 -19.59
CA SER A 99 -7.04 3.07 -18.91
C SER A 99 -5.98 2.52 -17.95
N GLN A 100 -6.01 1.21 -17.66
CA GLN A 100 -5.04 0.52 -16.82
C GLN A 100 -3.90 -0.14 -17.61
N GLN A 101 -3.97 -0.19 -18.96
CA GLN A 101 -2.85 -0.56 -19.84
C GLN A 101 -1.83 0.57 -19.97
#